data_AF-A0A9E6DG56-F1
#
_entry.id   AF-A0A9E6DG56-F1
#
_cell.length_a   1.000
_cell.length_b   1.000
_cell.length_c   1.000
_cell.angle_alpha   90.00
_cell.angle_beta   90.00
_cell.angle_gamma   90.00
#
_symmetry.space_group_name_H-M   'P 1'
#
loop_
_entity.id
_entity.type
_entity.pdbx_description
1 polymer ?
#
loop_
_entity_poly.entity_id
_entity_poly.type
_entity_poly.pdbx_seq_one_letter_code
_entity_poly.pdbx_strand_id
1 'polypeptide(L)' 'RLIYERMAAPPAALYGSGLASNYQGQGLKLSKHFKA' A
#
# COMPACT_ATOMS: atom_id res chain seq x y z
N ARG A 1 -4.24 6.52 -13.59
CA ARG A 1 -5.33 5.52 -13.73
C ARG A 1 -4.83 4.21 -13.17
N LEU A 2 -5.58 3.59 -12.26
CA LEU A 2 -5.23 2.27 -11.74
C LEU A 2 -5.76 1.20 -12.70
N ILE A 3 -4.93 0.20 -13.01
CA ILE A 3 -5.29 -0.95 -13.83
C ILE A 3 -5.17 -2.18 -12.94
N TYR A 4 -6.17 -3.05 -13.00
CA TYR A 4 -6.21 -4.28 -12.20
C TYR A 4 -6.11 -5.49 -13.12
N GLU A 5 -5.41 -6.50 -12.65
CA GLU A 5 -5.32 -7.80 -13.29
C GLU A 5 -5.87 -8.88 -12.36
N ARG A 6 -6.45 -9.94 -12.96
CA ARG A 6 -6.99 -11.05 -12.18
C ARG A 6 -5.85 -11.95 -11.72
N MET A 7 -5.81 -12.24 -10.41
CA MET A 7 -4.90 -13.26 -9.87
C MET A 7 -5.30 -14.65 -10.37
N ALA A 8 -4.31 -15.52 -10.58
CA ALA A 8 -4.53 -16.90 -10.98
C ALA A 8 -5.20 -17.76 -9.89
N ALA A 9 -5.00 -17.40 -8.61
CA ALA A 9 -5.58 -18.08 -7.45
C ALA A 9 -5.68 -17.10 -6.26
N PRO A 10 -6.48 -17.41 -5.22
CA PRO A 10 -6.52 -16.63 -3.99
C PRO A 10 -5.13 -16.61 -3.29
N PRO A 11 -4.64 -15.46 -2.82
CA PRO A 11 -3.37 -15.38 -2.12
C PRO A 11 -3.47 -15.95 -0.70
N ALA A 12 -2.39 -16.56 -0.22
CA ALA A 12 -2.33 -17.14 1.13
C ALA A 12 -2.33 -16.09 2.26
N ALA A 13 -1.89 -14.86 1.95
CA ALA A 13 -1.91 -13.71 2.86
C ALA A 13 -2.23 -12.44 2.07
N LEU A 14 -3.05 -11.57 2.66
CA LEU A 14 -3.39 -10.27 2.07
C LEU A 14 -2.50 -9.19 2.68
N TYR A 15 -2.11 -8.22 1.85
CA TYR A 15 -1.46 -7.02 2.35
C TYR A 15 -2.40 -6.29 3.33
N GLY A 16 -1.90 -5.95 4.52
CA GLY A 16 -2.68 -5.29 5.57
C GLY A 16 -3.55 -6.21 6.44
N SER A 17 -3.56 -7.53 6.21
CA SER A 17 -4.35 -8.48 7.00
C SER A 17 -3.58 -9.22 8.10
N GLY A 18 -2.31 -8.85 8.36
CA GLY A 18 -1.42 -9.50 9.34
C GLY A 18 -0.61 -8.50 10.18
N LEU A 19 0.48 -8.95 10.81
CA LEU A 19 1.35 -8.10 11.64
C LEU A 19 1.99 -6.98 10.81
N ALA A 20 1.66 -5.72 11.15
CA ALA A 20 2.29 -4.46 10.71
C ALA A 20 2.79 -4.43 9.26
N SER A 21 1.86 -4.44 8.28
CA SER A 21 2.23 -4.24 6.88
C SER A 21 2.84 -2.84 6.67
N ASN A 22 4.07 -2.79 6.14
CA ASN A 22 4.74 -1.54 5.81
C ASN A 22 3.85 -0.67 4.93
N TYR A 23 3.67 0.61 5.30
CA TYR A 23 2.85 1.59 4.59
C TYR A 23 1.33 1.36 4.60
N GLN A 24 0.83 0.41 5.39
CA GLN A 24 -0.61 0.28 5.60
C GLN A 24 -1.15 1.57 6.25
N GLY A 25 -2.20 2.14 5.67
CA GLY A 25 -2.77 3.40 6.16
C GLY A 25 -1.82 4.59 6.04
N GLN A 26 -0.83 4.53 5.13
CA GLN A 26 0.05 5.66 4.90
C GLN A 26 -0.76 6.89 4.44
N GLY A 27 -0.78 7.90 5.31
CA GLY A 27 -1.28 9.22 4.99
C GLY A 27 -0.33 10.00 4.08
N LEU A 28 -0.86 11.06 3.48
CA LEU A 28 -0.07 12.00 2.69
C LEU A 28 0.95 12.70 3.61
N LYS A 29 2.24 12.53 3.30
CA LYS A 29 3.32 13.32 3.90
C LYS A 29 3.89 14.23 2.81
N LEU A 30 3.99 15.52 3.12
CA LEU A 30 4.68 16.48 2.25
C LEU A 30 6.13 16.03 2.07
N SER A 31 6.65 16.10 0.84
CA SER A 31 8.05 15.77 0.59
C SER A 31 8.96 16.72 1.37
N LYS A 32 10.16 16.25 1.75
CA LYS A 32 11.14 17.06 2.50
C LYS A 32 11.59 18.32 1.73
N HIS A 33 11.28 18.43 0.45
CA HIS A 33 11.60 19.56 -0.41
C HIS A 33 10.71 20.78 -0.18
N PHE A 34 9.58 20.64 0.52
CA PHE A 34 8.64 21.74 0.75
C PHE A 34 8.81 22.44 2.12
N LYS A 35 9.98 22.34 2.76
CA LYS A 35 10.30 23.21 3.90
C LYS A 35 10.70 24.59 3.37
N ALA A 36 9.92 25.61 3.72
CA ALA A 36 10.30 27.02 3.63
C ALA A 36 11.34 27.38 4.69
#